data_AF-A0A3B9M227-F1
#
_entry.id   AF-A0A3B9M227-F1
#
_cell.length_a   1.000
_cell.length_b   1.000
_cell.length_c   1.000
_cell.angle_alpha   90.00
_cell.angle_beta   90.00
_cell.angle_gamma   90.00
#
_symmetry.space_group_name_H-M   'P 1'
#
loop_
_entity.id
_entity.type
_entity.pdbx_description
1 polymer ?
#
loop_
_entity_poly.entity_id
_entity_poly.type
_entity_poly.pdbx_seq_one_letter_code
_entity_poly.pdbx_strand_id
1 'polypeptide(L)'
;MFKTLCKGNNGNTTFHLQGEVNVTKLEVLELAGVKKRRRSKSTAICKAAAIFMLVLFVQLSGALTEPVVAYGAIWQDFFVNPVKTENNNAVRFTVGYRKGEGLYVQTLEETPIKVVVDGASVVSRTTLPRLEDILQDAGVELGPKDRVEARFDTSSDKIPELVVVRVNTRIVTEEEKIPFPVKSVQDDSLAPGSTRIKQVGQDGVLLKKYEVTTENGEVVQKRKLGSEVIKEPVTQITAVGVRSKSERASRSVSLQNRRALKMVATAYTHTGNPTASGVMPYVGGVAVDPKVIPLGTELYVEGYGYAKAVDTGGLIKGNRIDVFLETAKECYQWGRREVKVYILD
;
A
#
# COMPACT_ATOMS: atom_id res chain seq x y z
N MET A 1 -20.40 4.68 -16.02
CA MET A 1 -20.75 4.08 -14.70
C MET A 1 -19.96 2.79 -14.57
N PHE A 2 -19.00 2.68 -13.64
CA PHE A 2 -18.14 1.50 -13.52
C PHE A 2 -18.85 0.40 -12.74
N LYS A 3 -18.81 -0.84 -13.23
CA LYS A 3 -19.37 -1.99 -12.52
C LYS A 3 -18.25 -2.99 -12.24
N THR A 4 -17.93 -3.17 -10.97
CA THR A 4 -16.95 -4.14 -10.50
C THR A 4 -17.59 -5.54 -10.51
N LEU A 5 -17.00 -6.48 -11.26
CA LEU A 5 -17.47 -7.86 -11.32
C LEU A 5 -16.48 -8.74 -10.55
N CYS A 6 -16.89 -9.20 -9.36
CA CYS A 6 -16.12 -10.15 -8.56
C CYS A 6 -16.50 -11.58 -8.96
N LYS A 7 -15.55 -12.53 -8.83
CA LYS A 7 -15.81 -13.97 -8.93
C LYS A 7 -16.71 -14.39 -7.75
N GLY A 8 -18.02 -14.34 -7.95
CA GLY A 8 -19.01 -14.83 -7.00
C GLY A 8 -19.11 -16.36 -7.08
N ASN A 9 -19.17 -17.03 -5.93
CA ASN A 9 -19.20 -18.49 -5.79
C ASN A 9 -20.39 -19.21 -6.47
N ASN A 10 -21.24 -18.53 -7.25
CA ASN A 10 -22.30 -19.11 -8.09
C ASN A 10 -22.77 -18.13 -9.21
N GLY A 11 -21.90 -17.25 -9.71
CA GLY A 11 -22.29 -16.05 -10.48
C GLY A 11 -22.50 -16.23 -11.98
N ASN A 12 -23.76 -16.28 -12.45
CA ASN A 12 -24.10 -15.94 -13.84
C ASN A 12 -24.58 -14.48 -13.91
N THR A 13 -23.86 -13.65 -14.67
CA THR A 13 -24.34 -12.31 -15.08
C THR A 13 -24.44 -12.29 -16.60
N THR A 14 -25.61 -11.98 -17.13
CA THR A 14 -25.96 -12.07 -18.56
C THR A 14 -26.16 -10.67 -19.13
N PHE A 15 -25.61 -10.39 -20.32
CA PHE A 15 -25.88 -9.17 -21.09
C PHE A 15 -26.70 -9.53 -22.35
N HIS A 16 -27.67 -8.70 -22.72
CA HIS A 16 -28.57 -8.94 -23.85
C HIS A 16 -28.39 -7.86 -24.93
N LEU A 17 -28.27 -8.28 -26.19
CA LEU A 17 -28.42 -7.44 -27.38
C LEU A 17 -29.28 -8.21 -28.41
N GLN A 18 -30.24 -7.52 -29.03
CA GLN A 18 -31.30 -8.12 -29.85
C GLN A 18 -31.20 -7.70 -31.32
N GLY A 19 -31.38 -8.66 -32.23
CA GLY A 19 -31.90 -8.47 -33.59
C GLY A 19 -32.96 -9.55 -33.85
N GLU A 20 -34.20 -9.17 -34.19
CA GLU A 20 -35.31 -10.11 -34.47
C GLU A 20 -35.36 -10.45 -35.97
N VAL A 21 -35.55 -11.73 -36.31
CA VAL A 21 -36.00 -12.16 -37.64
C VAL A 21 -37.25 -12.99 -37.47
N ASN A 22 -38.36 -12.53 -38.04
CA ASN A 22 -39.66 -13.21 -37.98
C ASN A 22 -39.71 -14.29 -39.06
N VAL A 23 -39.91 -15.54 -38.64
CA VAL A 23 -40.12 -16.69 -39.53
C VAL A 23 -41.54 -17.19 -39.30
N THR A 24 -42.32 -17.27 -40.37
CA THR A 24 -43.74 -17.62 -40.31
C THR A 24 -43.96 -19.12 -40.09
N LYS A 25 -45.13 -19.49 -39.53
CA LYS A 25 -45.54 -20.90 -39.31
C LYS A 25 -45.44 -21.78 -40.57
N LEU A 26 -45.54 -21.17 -41.76
CA LEU A 26 -45.40 -21.87 -43.05
C LEU A 26 -43.95 -22.29 -43.34
N GLU A 27 -42.97 -21.43 -43.02
CA GLU A 27 -41.54 -21.70 -43.24
C GLU A 27 -41.03 -22.83 -42.33
N VAL A 28 -41.60 -22.95 -41.11
CA VAL A 28 -41.33 -24.06 -40.18
C VAL A 28 -41.81 -25.41 -40.74
N LEU A 29 -42.90 -25.43 -41.51
CA LEU A 29 -43.46 -26.64 -42.12
C LEU A 29 -42.72 -27.06 -43.40
N GLU A 30 -42.20 -26.13 -44.19
CA GLU A 30 -41.35 -26.46 -45.34
C GLU A 30 -39.98 -27.06 -44.92
N LEU A 31 -39.43 -26.63 -43.78
CA LEU A 31 -38.17 -27.17 -43.21
C LEU A 31 -38.28 -28.64 -42.75
N ALA A 32 -39.49 -29.18 -42.59
CA ALA A 32 -39.76 -30.56 -42.19
C ALA A 32 -39.73 -31.58 -43.36
N GLY A 33 -39.40 -31.15 -44.58
CA GLY A 33 -38.95 -32.05 -45.66
C GLY A 33 -39.97 -32.39 -46.74
N VAL A 34 -40.38 -31.39 -47.52
CA VAL A 34 -40.85 -31.60 -48.90
C VAL A 34 -39.81 -31.03 -49.87
N LYS A 35 -39.33 -31.86 -50.81
CA LYS A 35 -38.13 -31.67 -51.64
C LYS A 35 -38.18 -30.40 -52.52
N LYS A 36 -37.15 -29.54 -52.42
CA LYS A 36 -36.12 -29.31 -53.49
C LYS A 36 -34.97 -28.39 -53.03
N ARG A 37 -33.75 -28.94 -53.19
CA ARG A 37 -32.38 -28.36 -53.15
C ARG A 37 -32.21 -26.82 -53.09
N ARG A 38 -31.50 -26.35 -52.05
CA ARG A 38 -30.28 -25.50 -52.14
C ARG A 38 -29.48 -25.60 -50.82
N ARG A 39 -28.17 -25.88 -50.92
CA ARG A 39 -27.24 -26.07 -49.79
C ARG A 39 -26.68 -24.71 -49.33
N SER A 40 -26.67 -24.47 -48.01
CA SER A 40 -25.88 -23.47 -47.24
C SER A 40 -26.71 -23.02 -46.01
N LYS A 41 -26.11 -23.01 -44.80
CA LYS A 41 -26.63 -22.58 -43.47
C LYS A 41 -27.92 -23.25 -42.94
N SER A 42 -28.93 -23.49 -43.78
CA SER A 42 -30.24 -24.06 -43.45
C SER A 42 -30.15 -25.44 -42.79
N THR A 43 -29.22 -26.30 -43.19
CA THR A 43 -29.12 -27.69 -42.72
C THR A 43 -28.76 -27.83 -41.24
N ALA A 44 -28.01 -26.88 -40.68
CA ALA A 44 -27.62 -26.88 -39.27
C ALA A 44 -28.79 -26.44 -38.37
N ILE A 45 -29.52 -25.41 -38.81
CA ILE A 45 -30.73 -24.91 -38.18
C ILE A 45 -31.85 -25.98 -38.24
N CYS A 46 -32.00 -26.68 -39.38
CA CYS A 46 -32.94 -27.80 -39.52
C CYS A 46 -32.66 -28.94 -38.51
N LYS A 47 -31.39 -29.28 -38.28
CA LYS A 47 -31.03 -30.37 -37.34
C LYS A 47 -31.31 -29.99 -35.88
N ALA A 48 -30.99 -28.76 -35.48
CA ALA A 48 -31.28 -28.28 -34.13
C ALA A 48 -32.79 -28.14 -33.88
N ALA A 49 -33.55 -27.63 -34.87
CA ALA A 49 -35.00 -27.52 -34.81
C ALA A 49 -35.68 -28.90 -34.79
N ALA A 50 -35.17 -29.89 -35.53
CA ALA A 50 -35.68 -31.26 -35.50
C ALA A 50 -35.44 -31.96 -34.16
N ILE A 51 -34.26 -31.77 -33.55
CA ILE A 51 -33.95 -32.31 -32.22
C ILE A 51 -34.84 -31.66 -31.15
N PHE A 52 -35.06 -30.34 -31.23
CA PHE A 52 -35.94 -29.64 -30.29
C PHE A 52 -37.42 -30.01 -30.49
N MET A 53 -37.89 -30.15 -31.73
CA MET A 53 -39.25 -30.64 -32.04
C MET A 53 -39.46 -32.08 -31.55
N LEU A 54 -38.44 -32.94 -31.62
CA LEU A 54 -38.49 -34.29 -31.05
C LEU A 54 -38.65 -34.25 -29.51
N VAL A 55 -37.91 -33.38 -28.83
CA VAL A 55 -38.03 -33.17 -27.38
C VAL A 55 -39.40 -32.60 -27.00
N LEU A 56 -39.90 -31.62 -27.76
CA LEU A 56 -41.22 -31.03 -27.58
C LEU A 56 -42.35 -32.05 -27.82
N PHE A 57 -42.19 -32.94 -28.81
CA PHE A 57 -43.13 -34.02 -29.13
C PHE A 57 -43.18 -35.07 -28.02
N VAL A 58 -42.03 -35.43 -27.44
CA VAL A 58 -41.96 -36.32 -26.26
C VAL A 58 -42.66 -35.69 -25.05
N GLN A 59 -42.56 -34.37 -24.86
CA GLN A 59 -43.27 -33.65 -23.78
C GLN A 59 -44.78 -33.52 -24.00
N LEU A 60 -45.24 -33.29 -25.24
CA LEU A 60 -46.68 -33.19 -25.58
C LEU A 60 -47.39 -34.55 -25.61
N SER A 61 -46.66 -35.65 -25.85
CA SER A 61 -47.21 -37.02 -25.84
C SER A 61 -47.53 -37.57 -24.45
N GLY A 62 -47.22 -36.84 -23.38
CA GLY A 62 -47.50 -37.26 -21.99
C GLY A 62 -46.60 -38.38 -21.48
N ALA A 63 -45.53 -38.74 -22.20
CA ALA A 63 -44.62 -39.82 -21.85
C ALA A 63 -43.74 -39.53 -20.60
N LEU A 64 -43.74 -38.29 -20.09
CA LEU A 64 -43.07 -37.89 -18.85
C LEU A 64 -44.10 -37.32 -17.89
N THR A 65 -44.41 -38.06 -16.82
CA THR A 65 -45.51 -37.75 -15.89
C THR A 65 -45.13 -36.88 -14.69
N GLU A 66 -43.89 -36.39 -14.60
CA GLU A 66 -43.49 -35.41 -13.57
C GLU A 66 -42.92 -34.11 -14.18
N PRO A 67 -43.49 -32.93 -13.86
CA PRO A 67 -43.04 -31.66 -14.39
C PRO A 67 -42.02 -30.98 -13.47
N VAL A 68 -40.91 -31.62 -13.09
CA VAL A 68 -39.93 -30.97 -12.20
C VAL A 68 -38.51 -31.43 -12.54
N VAL A 69 -37.55 -30.49 -12.51
CA VAL A 69 -36.08 -30.64 -12.68
C VAL A 69 -35.53 -30.62 -14.12
N ALA A 70 -36.25 -31.06 -15.16
CA ALA A 70 -35.70 -31.09 -16.53
C ALA A 70 -35.51 -29.69 -17.20
N TYR A 71 -36.18 -28.65 -16.68
CA TYR A 71 -36.08 -27.29 -17.20
C TYR A 71 -34.70 -26.62 -16.93
N GLY A 72 -33.94 -27.08 -15.93
CA GLY A 72 -32.63 -26.49 -15.62
C GLY A 72 -31.50 -27.07 -16.50
N ALA A 73 -31.50 -28.39 -16.70
CA ALA A 73 -30.39 -29.11 -17.33
C ALA A 73 -30.41 -29.02 -18.87
N ILE A 74 -31.60 -29.10 -19.49
CA ILE A 74 -31.73 -29.07 -20.97
C ILE A 74 -31.49 -27.64 -21.51
N TRP A 75 -31.79 -26.63 -20.69
CA TRP A 75 -31.56 -25.23 -21.04
C TRP A 75 -30.09 -24.84 -20.95
N GLN A 76 -29.29 -25.46 -20.07
CA GLN A 76 -27.85 -25.18 -20.01
C GLN A 76 -27.10 -25.68 -21.26
N ASP A 77 -27.43 -26.85 -21.80
CA ASP A 77 -26.69 -27.41 -22.95
C ASP A 77 -26.95 -26.68 -24.28
N PHE A 78 -28.15 -26.10 -24.47
CA PHE A 78 -28.50 -25.40 -25.72
C PHE A 78 -27.81 -24.03 -25.87
N PHE A 79 -27.38 -23.40 -24.77
CA PHE A 79 -26.59 -22.17 -24.82
C PHE A 79 -25.08 -22.42 -24.91
N VAL A 80 -24.62 -23.65 -24.69
CA VAL A 80 -23.20 -23.95 -24.39
C VAL A 80 -22.42 -24.42 -25.62
N ASN A 81 -23.04 -25.14 -26.57
CA ASN A 81 -22.30 -25.68 -27.71
C ASN A 81 -22.56 -24.93 -29.03
N PRO A 82 -21.60 -24.15 -29.54
CA PRO A 82 -21.76 -23.46 -30.81
C PRO A 82 -21.91 -24.47 -31.97
N VAL A 83 -22.87 -24.20 -32.86
CA VAL A 83 -23.01 -25.00 -34.08
C VAL A 83 -21.96 -24.51 -35.08
N LYS A 84 -21.01 -25.38 -35.45
CA LYS A 84 -19.97 -25.08 -36.44
C LYS A 84 -20.59 -25.03 -37.83
N THR A 85 -20.36 -23.93 -38.54
CA THR A 85 -20.75 -23.77 -39.95
C THR A 85 -19.66 -24.29 -40.89
N GLU A 86 -19.96 -24.43 -42.18
CA GLU A 86 -19.00 -24.87 -43.22
C GLU A 86 -17.75 -23.96 -43.29
N ASN A 87 -17.86 -22.70 -42.83
CA ASN A 87 -16.75 -21.75 -42.76
C ASN A 87 -16.06 -21.73 -41.38
N ASN A 88 -16.35 -22.69 -40.51
CA ASN A 88 -15.83 -22.83 -39.15
C ASN A 88 -16.18 -21.71 -38.16
N ASN A 89 -17.03 -20.75 -38.55
CA ASN A 89 -17.55 -19.74 -37.63
C ASN A 89 -18.65 -20.36 -36.75
N ALA A 90 -18.50 -20.18 -35.45
CA ALA A 90 -19.45 -20.58 -34.42
C ALA A 90 -20.63 -19.60 -34.41
N VAL A 91 -21.83 -20.04 -34.80
CA VAL A 91 -23.05 -19.21 -34.71
C VAL A 91 -23.87 -19.69 -33.52
N ARG A 92 -24.12 -18.80 -32.56
CA ARG A 92 -25.05 -19.06 -31.45
C ARG A 92 -26.37 -18.35 -31.71
N PHE A 93 -27.46 -18.99 -31.32
CA PHE A 93 -28.82 -18.48 -31.48
C PHE A 93 -29.62 -18.74 -30.21
N THR A 94 -30.58 -17.88 -29.92
CA THR A 94 -31.57 -18.07 -28.86
C THR A 94 -32.87 -18.54 -29.51
N VAL A 95 -33.55 -19.49 -28.87
CA VAL A 95 -34.87 -19.96 -29.31
C VAL A 95 -35.87 -19.53 -28.25
N GLY A 96 -36.91 -18.80 -28.67
CA GLY A 96 -37.97 -18.35 -27.78
C GLY A 96 -39.35 -18.66 -28.34
N TYR A 97 -40.38 -18.49 -27.52
CA TYR A 97 -41.76 -18.64 -27.92
C TYR A 97 -42.54 -17.37 -27.57
N ARG A 98 -43.31 -16.85 -28.54
CA ARG A 98 -44.18 -15.69 -28.34
C ARG A 98 -45.61 -16.09 -28.69
N LYS A 99 -46.53 -15.89 -27.73
CA LYS A 99 -47.94 -16.28 -27.87
C LYS A 99 -48.57 -15.53 -29.05
N GLY A 100 -49.07 -16.26 -30.05
CA GLY A 100 -49.65 -15.71 -31.29
C GLY A 100 -48.69 -15.69 -32.48
N GLU A 101 -47.38 -15.67 -32.26
CA GLU A 101 -46.35 -15.64 -33.32
C GLU A 101 -45.62 -16.99 -33.46
N GLY A 102 -45.59 -17.81 -32.41
CA GLY A 102 -44.98 -19.14 -32.42
C GLY A 102 -43.53 -19.13 -31.91
N LEU A 103 -42.75 -20.11 -32.36
CA LEU A 103 -41.31 -20.21 -32.06
C LEU A 103 -40.54 -19.19 -32.91
N TYR A 104 -39.59 -18.50 -32.31
CA TYR A 104 -38.65 -17.63 -33.00
C TYR A 104 -37.21 -18.04 -32.68
N VAL A 105 -36.31 -17.80 -33.65
CA VAL A 105 -34.87 -18.04 -33.52
C VAL A 105 -34.16 -16.72 -33.75
N GLN A 106 -33.46 -16.23 -32.73
CA GLN A 106 -32.67 -15.01 -32.81
C GLN A 106 -31.19 -15.38 -32.91
N THR A 107 -30.52 -14.90 -33.95
CA THR A 107 -29.07 -15.08 -34.09
C THR A 107 -28.37 -14.07 -33.19
N LEU A 108 -27.37 -14.50 -32.42
CA LEU A 108 -26.53 -13.60 -31.65
C LEU A 108 -25.43 -13.05 -32.57
N GLU A 109 -25.34 -11.73 -32.67
CA GLU A 109 -24.26 -11.08 -33.41
C GLU A 109 -22.96 -11.10 -32.58
N GLU A 110 -21.83 -11.27 -33.26
CA GLU A 110 -20.51 -11.15 -32.63
C GLU A 110 -20.28 -9.71 -32.18
N THR A 111 -20.23 -9.49 -30.87
CA THR A 111 -19.86 -8.20 -30.32
C THR A 111 -18.35 -8.17 -30.09
N PRO A 112 -17.61 -7.20 -30.62
CA PRO A 112 -16.22 -7.03 -30.24
C PRO A 112 -16.14 -6.55 -28.78
N ILE A 113 -15.23 -7.13 -28.01
CA ILE A 113 -14.92 -6.71 -26.63
C ILE A 113 -13.40 -6.61 -26.51
N LYS A 114 -12.91 -5.48 -26.01
CA LYS A 114 -11.48 -5.28 -25.76
C LYS A 114 -11.14 -5.79 -24.37
N VAL A 115 -10.29 -6.80 -24.25
CA VAL A 115 -9.76 -7.31 -22.99
C VAL A 115 -8.37 -6.72 -22.77
N VAL A 116 -8.16 -6.05 -21.65
CA VAL A 116 -6.86 -5.48 -21.24
C VAL A 116 -6.33 -6.24 -20.04
N VAL A 117 -5.12 -6.77 -20.15
CA VAL A 117 -4.46 -7.54 -19.09
C VAL A 117 -2.95 -7.34 -19.19
N ASP A 118 -2.28 -7.17 -18.06
CA ASP A 118 -0.80 -7.07 -17.98
C ASP A 118 -0.19 -6.00 -18.93
N GLY A 119 -0.93 -4.91 -19.18
CA GLY A 119 -0.54 -3.83 -20.09
C GLY A 119 -0.76 -4.10 -21.58
N ALA A 120 -1.17 -5.32 -21.96
CA ALA A 120 -1.55 -5.70 -23.31
C ALA A 120 -3.07 -5.61 -23.51
N SER A 121 -3.51 -5.50 -24.78
CA SER A 121 -4.92 -5.54 -25.13
C SER A 121 -5.19 -6.52 -26.27
N VAL A 122 -6.21 -7.36 -26.09
CA VAL A 122 -6.71 -8.31 -27.08
C VAL A 122 -8.16 -7.97 -27.39
N VAL A 123 -8.52 -7.88 -28.68
CA VAL A 123 -9.92 -7.73 -29.07
C VAL A 123 -10.47 -9.12 -29.34
N SER A 124 -11.31 -9.60 -28.41
CA SER A 124 -12.07 -10.85 -28.59
C SER A 124 -13.39 -10.52 -29.27
N ARG A 125 -13.76 -11.31 -30.28
CA ARG A 125 -15.08 -11.22 -30.92
C ARG A 125 -15.93 -12.33 -30.34
N THR A 126 -16.97 -11.95 -29.62
CA THR A 126 -17.69 -12.91 -28.80
C THR A 126 -19.19 -12.83 -29.00
N THR A 127 -19.82 -13.99 -29.12
CA THR A 127 -21.27 -14.16 -29.00
C THR A 127 -21.66 -14.55 -27.56
N LEU A 128 -20.71 -14.50 -26.61
CA LEU A 128 -20.80 -15.14 -25.30
C LEU A 128 -21.34 -14.15 -24.27
N PRO A 129 -22.36 -14.52 -23.48
CA PRO A 129 -22.88 -13.65 -22.42
C PRO A 129 -22.06 -13.72 -21.13
N ARG A 130 -21.11 -14.67 -21.01
CA ARG A 130 -20.37 -14.95 -19.77
C ARG A 130 -18.96 -14.39 -19.84
N LEU A 131 -18.54 -13.78 -18.74
CA LEU A 131 -17.20 -13.23 -18.58
C LEU A 131 -16.09 -14.29 -18.76
N GLU A 132 -16.28 -15.48 -18.22
CA GLU A 132 -15.28 -16.56 -18.26
C GLU A 132 -14.95 -16.98 -19.70
N ASP A 133 -15.98 -17.14 -20.54
CA ASP A 133 -15.79 -17.54 -21.93
C ASP A 133 -15.05 -16.44 -22.73
N ILE A 134 -15.32 -15.16 -22.46
CA ILE A 134 -14.65 -14.02 -23.12
C ILE A 134 -13.16 -13.98 -22.75
N LEU A 135 -12.83 -14.22 -21.48
CA LEU A 135 -11.45 -14.25 -21.02
C LEU A 135 -10.70 -15.47 -21.58
N GLN A 136 -11.36 -16.63 -21.65
CA GLN A 136 -10.78 -17.84 -22.24
C GLN A 136 -10.46 -17.65 -23.73
N ASP A 137 -11.36 -17.06 -24.50
CA ASP A 137 -11.14 -16.74 -25.92
C ASP A 137 -9.97 -15.75 -26.09
N ALA A 138 -9.85 -14.79 -25.17
CA ALA A 138 -8.71 -13.88 -25.11
C ALA A 138 -7.41 -14.54 -24.59
N GLY A 139 -7.42 -15.82 -24.21
CA GLY A 139 -6.27 -16.54 -23.65
C GLY A 139 -5.87 -16.09 -22.25
N VAL A 140 -6.82 -15.54 -21.47
CA VAL A 140 -6.59 -14.97 -20.14
C VAL A 140 -7.16 -15.86 -19.06
N GLU A 141 -6.29 -16.38 -18.20
CA GLU A 141 -6.68 -17.08 -16.98
C GLU A 141 -6.60 -16.15 -15.77
N LEU A 142 -7.63 -16.16 -14.92
CA LEU A 142 -7.68 -15.34 -13.70
C LEU A 142 -7.08 -16.08 -12.51
N GLY A 143 -6.22 -15.39 -11.77
CA GLY A 143 -5.78 -15.82 -10.45
C GLY A 143 -6.90 -15.79 -9.40
N PRO A 144 -6.70 -16.41 -8.22
CA PRO A 144 -7.74 -16.54 -7.20
C PRO A 144 -8.30 -15.21 -6.66
N LYS A 145 -7.49 -14.16 -6.68
CA LYS A 145 -7.87 -12.82 -6.20
C LYS A 145 -7.99 -11.79 -7.32
N ASP A 146 -7.71 -12.18 -8.57
CA ASP A 146 -7.80 -11.28 -9.70
C ASP A 146 -9.25 -10.82 -9.89
N ARG A 147 -9.40 -9.61 -10.41
CA ARG A 147 -10.69 -8.96 -10.61
C ARG A 147 -10.81 -8.47 -12.04
N VAL A 148 -12.04 -8.40 -12.55
CA VAL A 148 -12.29 -7.78 -13.85
C VAL A 148 -13.22 -6.60 -13.68
N GLU A 149 -12.82 -5.48 -14.27
CA GLU A 149 -13.59 -4.24 -14.30
C GLU A 149 -14.14 -4.02 -15.70
N ALA A 150 -15.45 -3.90 -15.79
CA ALA A 150 -16.10 -3.59 -17.06
C ALA A 150 -16.24 -2.08 -17.23
N ARG A 151 -15.74 -1.57 -18.34
CA ARG A 151 -15.78 -0.17 -18.74
C ARG A 151 -16.66 -0.04 -19.99
N PHE A 152 -17.87 0.46 -19.76
CA PHE A 152 -18.83 0.76 -20.81
C PHE A 152 -18.92 2.27 -20.97
N ASP A 153 -18.65 2.77 -22.17
CA ASP A 153 -19.00 4.14 -22.55
C ASP A 153 -20.38 4.09 -23.22
N THR A 154 -21.40 4.58 -22.51
CA THR A 154 -22.78 4.60 -23.00
C THR A 154 -23.04 5.72 -24.01
N SER A 155 -22.01 6.50 -24.34
CA SER A 155 -22.10 7.80 -25.01
C SER A 155 -21.31 7.85 -26.32
N SER A 156 -20.52 6.80 -26.63
CA SER A 156 -19.69 6.73 -27.83
C SER A 156 -19.74 5.34 -28.46
N ASP A 157 -19.54 5.25 -29.77
CA ASP A 157 -19.42 3.99 -30.55
C ASP A 157 -18.15 3.17 -30.19
N LYS A 158 -17.61 3.35 -28.99
CA LYS A 158 -16.41 2.64 -28.54
C LYS A 158 -16.76 1.20 -28.17
N ILE A 159 -15.87 0.32 -28.57
CA ILE A 159 -15.89 -1.10 -28.19
C ILE A 159 -15.83 -1.19 -26.65
N PRO A 160 -16.73 -1.94 -26.00
CA PRO A 160 -16.70 -2.14 -24.55
C PRO A 160 -15.38 -2.78 -24.12
N GLU A 161 -14.87 -2.35 -22.97
CA GLU A 161 -13.55 -2.77 -22.46
C GLU A 161 -13.69 -3.54 -21.13
N LEU A 162 -12.97 -4.66 -21.03
CA LEU A 162 -12.81 -5.45 -19.82
C LEU A 162 -11.35 -5.32 -19.38
N VAL A 163 -11.13 -4.77 -18.20
CA VAL A 163 -9.79 -4.60 -17.63
C VAL A 163 -9.58 -5.62 -16.53
N VAL A 164 -8.60 -6.50 -16.73
CA VAL A 164 -8.17 -7.47 -15.74
C VAL A 164 -7.17 -6.81 -14.79
N VAL A 165 -7.47 -6.87 -13.50
CA VAL A 165 -6.62 -6.37 -12.42
C VAL A 165 -5.98 -7.57 -11.73
N ARG A 166 -4.66 -7.70 -11.84
CA ARG A 166 -3.89 -8.76 -11.17
C ARG A 166 -3.69 -8.41 -9.71
N VAL A 167 -4.17 -9.25 -8.80
CA VAL A 167 -4.07 -9.02 -7.36
C VAL A 167 -3.16 -10.06 -6.72
N ASN A 168 -2.03 -9.61 -6.18
CA ASN A 168 -1.07 -10.47 -5.49
C ASN A 168 -0.88 -10.01 -4.03
N THR A 169 -0.68 -10.97 -3.13
CA THR A 169 -0.35 -10.71 -1.73
C THR A 169 0.96 -11.42 -1.39
N ARG A 170 1.95 -10.70 -0.88
CA ARG A 170 3.22 -11.27 -0.43
C ARG A 170 3.66 -10.71 0.91
N ILE A 171 4.44 -11.50 1.64
CA ILE A 171 5.10 -11.04 2.87
C ILE A 171 6.44 -10.42 2.49
N VAL A 172 6.69 -9.21 2.96
CA VAL A 172 7.95 -8.49 2.77
C VAL A 172 8.53 -8.15 4.14
N THR A 173 9.85 -8.27 4.25
CA THR A 173 10.61 -7.88 5.42
C THR A 173 11.40 -6.61 5.15
N GLU A 174 11.46 -5.72 6.13
CA GLU A 174 12.19 -4.45 6.07
C GLU A 174 13.02 -4.29 7.34
N GLU A 175 14.31 -4.00 7.19
CA GLU A 175 15.22 -3.78 8.32
C GLU A 175 15.26 -2.29 8.68
N GLU A 176 15.18 -2.01 9.99
CA GLU A 176 15.32 -0.67 10.55
C GLU A 176 16.37 -0.68 11.65
N LYS A 177 17.23 0.34 11.66
CA LYS A 177 18.26 0.49 12.70
C LYS A 177 17.63 0.94 14.02
N ILE A 178 18.07 0.33 15.12
CA ILE A 178 17.74 0.77 16.48
C ILE A 178 18.97 1.52 17.00
N PRO A 179 18.92 2.86 17.17
CA PRO A 179 20.07 3.62 17.66
C PRO A 179 20.55 3.11 19.02
N PHE A 180 21.86 3.06 19.22
CA PHE A 180 22.39 2.69 20.53
C PHE A 180 22.15 3.77 21.60
N PRO A 181 21.82 3.37 22.84
CA PRO A 181 21.78 4.32 23.94
C PRO A 181 23.19 4.75 24.36
N VAL A 182 23.32 5.95 24.90
CA VAL A 182 24.59 6.48 25.43
C VAL A 182 24.48 6.61 26.95
N LYS A 183 25.47 6.10 27.67
CA LYS A 183 25.57 6.19 29.14
C LYS A 183 26.91 6.78 29.54
N SER A 184 26.85 7.86 30.33
CA SER A 184 28.05 8.49 30.90
C SER A 184 28.33 7.93 32.30
N VAL A 185 29.57 7.55 32.56
CA VAL A 185 30.01 7.01 33.87
C VAL A 185 31.17 7.87 34.38
N GLN A 186 31.14 8.22 35.67
CA GLN A 186 32.22 9.01 36.27
C GLN A 186 33.49 8.16 36.41
N ASP A 187 34.65 8.74 36.12
CA ASP A 187 35.95 8.09 36.23
C ASP A 187 36.96 9.06 36.85
N ASP A 188 37.24 8.88 38.15
CA ASP A 188 38.15 9.74 38.92
C ASP A 188 39.61 9.67 38.43
N SER A 189 39.97 8.67 37.61
CA SER A 189 41.30 8.57 36.99
C SER A 189 41.50 9.51 35.80
N LEU A 190 40.40 10.06 35.26
CA LEU A 190 40.42 10.96 34.13
C LEU A 190 40.45 12.41 34.62
N ALA A 191 41.24 13.24 33.94
CA ALA A 191 41.28 14.67 34.21
C ALA A 191 39.87 15.28 34.08
N PRO A 192 39.47 16.22 34.94
CA PRO A 192 38.16 16.85 34.88
C PRO A 192 37.81 17.38 33.48
N GLY A 193 36.65 17.00 32.96
CA GLY A 193 36.18 17.40 31.62
C GLY A 193 36.77 16.57 30.46
N SER A 194 37.74 15.69 30.71
CA SER A 194 38.18 14.72 29.71
C SER A 194 37.18 13.56 29.59
N THR A 195 37.06 13.01 28.40
CA THR A 195 36.19 11.86 28.12
C THR A 195 36.98 10.70 27.52
N ARG A 196 36.55 9.48 27.81
CA ARG A 196 37.11 8.25 27.22
C ARG A 196 36.00 7.25 26.97
N ILE A 197 35.88 6.75 25.75
CA ILE A 197 34.92 5.69 25.44
C ILE A 197 35.42 4.40 26.10
N LYS A 198 34.65 3.87 27.07
CA LYS A 198 34.90 2.57 27.72
C LYS A 198 34.30 1.42 26.92
N GLN A 199 33.17 1.66 26.27
CA GLN A 199 32.49 0.70 25.42
C GLN A 199 31.90 1.43 24.23
N VAL A 200 32.26 1.00 23.02
CA VAL A 200 31.71 1.55 21.78
C VAL A 200 30.27 1.06 21.62
N GLY A 201 29.36 1.97 21.30
CA GLY A 201 27.97 1.61 21.03
C GLY A 201 27.82 0.95 19.66
N GLN A 202 26.80 0.11 19.51
CA GLN A 202 26.44 -0.46 18.21
C GLN A 202 24.93 -0.41 18.02
N ASP A 203 24.50 0.02 16.84
CA ASP A 203 23.08 -0.01 16.50
C ASP A 203 22.56 -1.46 16.51
N GLY A 204 21.35 -1.59 17.04
CA GLY A 204 20.54 -2.78 16.88
C GLY A 204 19.82 -2.79 15.54
N VAL A 205 19.09 -3.87 15.26
CA VAL A 205 18.32 -4.05 14.03
C VAL A 205 16.94 -4.60 14.40
N LEU A 206 15.91 -3.89 13.92
CA LEU A 206 14.50 -4.26 14.02
C LEU A 206 14.05 -4.78 12.66
N LEU A 207 13.61 -6.03 12.61
CA LEU A 207 13.00 -6.62 11.43
C LEU A 207 11.48 -6.36 11.48
N LYS A 208 10.96 -5.62 10.51
CA LYS A 208 9.52 -5.37 10.36
C LYS A 208 8.95 -6.29 9.30
N LYS A 209 7.87 -7.00 9.62
CA LYS A 209 7.16 -7.89 8.69
C LYS A 209 5.89 -7.21 8.21
N TYR A 210 5.70 -7.15 6.90
CA TYR A 210 4.55 -6.55 6.24
C TYR A 210 3.87 -7.54 5.31
N GLU A 211 2.56 -7.54 5.29
CA GLU A 211 1.77 -8.09 4.19
C GLU A 211 1.53 -6.96 3.18
N VAL A 212 1.96 -7.17 1.94
CA VAL A 212 1.83 -6.20 0.85
C VAL A 212 0.90 -6.77 -0.20
N THR A 213 -0.17 -6.04 -0.48
CA THR A 213 -1.09 -6.32 -1.59
C THR A 213 -0.76 -5.41 -2.75
N THR A 214 -0.58 -5.99 -3.93
CA THR A 214 -0.33 -5.26 -5.17
C THR A 214 -1.46 -5.48 -6.17
N GLU A 215 -1.88 -4.41 -6.84
CA GLU A 215 -2.75 -4.46 -8.02
C GLU A 215 -1.93 -4.06 -9.25
N ASN A 216 -1.87 -4.91 -10.28
CA ASN A 216 -1.06 -4.69 -11.49
C ASN A 216 0.42 -4.36 -11.22
N GLY A 217 0.97 -4.92 -10.13
CA GLY A 217 2.35 -4.68 -9.68
C GLY A 217 2.54 -3.45 -8.79
N GLU A 218 1.54 -2.56 -8.69
CA GLU A 218 1.59 -1.38 -7.84
C GLU A 218 1.07 -1.70 -6.43
N VAL A 219 1.73 -1.17 -5.40
CA VAL A 219 1.35 -1.41 -4.01
C VAL A 219 0.11 -0.59 -3.66
N VAL A 220 -1.02 -1.28 -3.41
CA VAL A 220 -2.27 -0.64 -2.99
C VAL A 220 -2.48 -0.72 -1.48
N GLN A 221 -1.87 -1.70 -0.81
CA GLN A 221 -2.00 -1.89 0.62
C GLN A 221 -0.72 -2.46 1.23
N LYS A 222 -0.28 -1.88 2.34
CA LYS A 222 0.83 -2.38 3.17
C LYS A 222 0.36 -2.48 4.61
N ARG A 223 0.20 -3.70 5.13
CA ARG A 223 -0.25 -3.96 6.51
C ARG A 223 0.90 -4.51 7.35
N LYS A 224 1.20 -3.87 8.48
CA LYS A 224 2.20 -4.38 9.42
C LYS A 224 1.66 -5.64 10.10
N LEU A 225 2.38 -6.75 9.98
CA LEU A 225 2.06 -8.01 10.66
C LEU A 225 2.74 -8.10 12.02
N GLY A 226 3.94 -7.53 12.13
CA GLY A 226 4.71 -7.56 13.36
C GLY A 226 6.08 -6.94 13.20
N SER A 227 6.83 -6.95 14.29
CA SER A 227 8.24 -6.58 14.29
C SER A 227 8.98 -7.35 15.37
N GLU A 228 10.24 -7.65 15.11
CA GLU A 228 11.11 -8.45 15.96
C GLU A 228 12.50 -7.83 15.99
N VAL A 229 13.10 -7.71 17.18
CA VAL A 229 14.48 -7.24 17.30
C VAL A 229 15.40 -8.41 16.99
N ILE A 230 16.12 -8.35 15.88
CA ILE A 230 17.05 -9.41 15.46
C ILE A 230 18.47 -9.15 15.97
N LYS A 231 18.79 -7.90 16.30
CA LYS A 231 20.04 -7.50 16.95
C LYS A 231 19.75 -6.42 17.99
N GLU A 232 20.08 -6.68 19.25
CA GLU A 232 19.95 -5.69 20.31
C GLU A 232 20.98 -4.56 20.16
N PRO A 233 20.63 -3.29 20.43
CA PRO A 233 21.59 -2.21 20.46
C PRO A 233 22.56 -2.37 21.64
N VAL A 234 23.84 -2.14 21.39
CA VAL A 234 24.88 -2.14 22.43
C VAL A 234 25.07 -0.71 22.92
N THR A 235 24.85 -0.48 24.21
CA THR A 235 25.04 0.84 24.84
C THR A 235 26.47 1.34 24.67
N GLN A 236 26.64 2.61 24.27
CA GLN A 236 27.92 3.29 24.37
C GLN A 236 28.16 3.76 25.79
N ILE A 237 29.31 3.40 26.38
CA ILE A 237 29.71 3.87 27.70
C ILE A 237 30.83 4.88 27.54
N THR A 238 30.57 6.14 27.89
CA THR A 238 31.56 7.22 27.91
C THR A 238 31.96 7.50 29.35
N ALA A 239 33.23 7.27 29.69
CA ALA A 239 33.80 7.70 30.95
C ALA A 239 34.06 9.20 30.92
N VAL A 240 33.66 9.92 31.97
CA VAL A 240 33.87 11.36 32.11
C VAL A 240 34.69 11.60 33.37
N GLY A 241 35.81 12.32 33.22
CA GLY A 241 36.63 12.76 34.33
C GLY A 241 35.91 13.76 35.20
N VAL A 242 35.81 13.46 36.49
CA VAL A 242 35.17 14.32 37.48
C VAL A 242 36.21 14.91 38.42
N ARG A 243 35.99 16.16 38.85
CA ARG A 243 36.81 16.78 39.91
C ARG A 243 36.70 15.95 41.19
N SER A 244 37.84 15.79 41.87
CA SER A 244 37.95 14.96 43.06
C SER A 244 37.04 15.47 44.19
N LYS A 245 36.65 14.57 45.11
CA LYS A 245 35.82 14.91 46.28
C LYS A 245 36.48 15.95 47.20
N SER A 246 37.82 15.94 47.30
CA SER A 246 38.57 16.93 48.08
C SER A 246 38.50 18.33 47.45
N GLU A 247 38.59 18.45 46.12
CA GLU A 247 38.40 19.71 45.40
C GLU A 247 36.97 20.25 45.49
N ARG A 248 35.97 19.35 45.52
CA ARG A 248 34.56 19.72 45.77
C ARG A 248 34.36 20.24 47.20
N ALA A 249 34.96 19.59 48.20
CA ALA A 249 34.83 19.95 49.61
C ALA A 249 35.55 21.27 49.96
N SER A 250 36.70 21.56 49.34
CA SER A 250 37.39 22.84 49.51
C SER A 250 36.60 24.04 48.95
N ARG A 251 35.62 23.81 48.05
CA ARG A 251 34.79 24.87 47.45
C ARG A 251 33.37 24.97 47.99
N SER A 252 32.84 23.93 48.65
CA SER A 252 31.57 24.08 49.40
C SER A 252 31.70 25.07 50.56
N VAL A 253 32.91 25.26 51.09
CA VAL A 253 33.22 26.33 52.06
C VAL A 253 33.51 27.68 51.36
N SER A 254 33.86 27.70 50.06
CA SER A 254 34.21 28.92 49.32
C SER A 254 33.08 29.54 48.48
N LEU A 255 31.93 28.87 48.30
CA LEU A 255 30.79 29.38 47.53
C LEU A 255 29.90 30.36 48.32
N GLN A 256 30.02 30.44 49.65
CA GLN A 256 29.25 31.39 50.46
C GLN A 256 29.67 32.84 50.26
N ASN A 257 30.87 33.10 49.72
CA ASN A 257 31.42 34.45 49.54
C ASN A 257 31.64 34.85 48.06
N ARG A 258 31.05 34.11 47.11
CA ARG A 258 31.19 34.34 45.67
C ARG A 258 29.93 34.97 45.07
N ARG A 259 30.11 35.87 44.08
CA ARG A 259 29.00 36.56 43.40
C ARG A 259 28.13 35.53 42.66
N ALA A 260 26.89 35.37 43.12
CA ALA A 260 25.88 34.52 42.49
C ALA A 260 24.89 35.38 41.68
N LEU A 261 24.66 35.01 40.42
CA LEU A 261 23.72 35.66 39.52
C LEU A 261 22.54 34.73 39.25
N LYS A 262 21.31 35.24 39.34
CA LYS A 262 20.14 34.53 38.79
C LYS A 262 20.06 34.82 37.30
N MET A 263 20.10 33.78 36.49
CA MET A 263 20.14 33.91 35.03
C MET A 263 19.14 32.96 34.38
N VAL A 264 18.69 33.31 33.18
CA VAL A 264 17.92 32.41 32.31
C VAL A 264 18.91 31.60 31.48
N ALA A 265 18.91 30.29 31.67
CA ALA A 265 19.70 29.35 30.88
C ALA A 265 18.89 28.76 29.72
N THR A 266 19.50 28.76 28.55
CA THR A 266 19.11 27.96 27.38
C THR A 266 20.24 26.97 27.05
N ALA A 267 20.04 26.12 26.04
CA ALA A 267 21.10 25.27 25.52
C ALA A 267 21.19 25.33 24.00
N TYR A 268 22.41 25.18 23.51
CA TYR A 268 22.73 25.06 22.09
C TYR A 268 23.64 23.84 21.85
N THR A 269 23.71 23.43 20.60
CA THR A 269 24.56 22.32 20.14
C THR A 269 25.39 22.76 18.94
N HIS A 270 26.19 21.85 18.37
CA HIS A 270 27.12 22.10 17.28
C HIS A 270 26.53 23.00 16.18
N THR A 271 27.15 24.16 15.97
CA THR A 271 26.80 25.12 14.88
C THR A 271 27.76 25.05 13.70
N GLY A 272 28.82 24.23 13.80
CA GLY A 272 29.89 24.14 12.81
C GLY A 272 30.90 25.30 12.85
N ASN A 273 30.74 26.26 13.76
CA ASN A 273 31.63 27.42 13.92
C ASN A 273 32.34 27.40 15.28
N PRO A 274 33.56 27.97 15.37
CA PRO A 274 34.23 28.17 16.65
C PRO A 274 33.49 29.21 17.50
N THR A 275 33.68 29.14 18.82
CA THR A 275 33.16 30.11 19.78
C THR A 275 33.85 31.47 19.64
N ALA A 276 33.31 32.51 20.29
CA ALA A 276 33.91 33.84 20.34
C ALA A 276 35.37 33.84 20.86
N SER A 277 35.75 32.87 21.71
CA SER A 277 37.14 32.70 22.16
C SER A 277 38.01 31.85 21.22
N GLY A 278 37.50 31.45 20.05
CA GLY A 278 38.24 30.73 19.01
C GLY A 278 38.38 29.22 19.18
N VAL A 279 37.72 28.61 20.19
CA VAL A 279 37.74 27.16 20.41
C VAL A 279 36.48 26.52 19.84
N MET A 280 36.53 25.25 19.45
CA MET A 280 35.29 24.55 19.10
C MET A 280 34.41 24.38 20.34
N PRO A 281 33.07 24.52 20.23
CA PRO A 281 32.17 24.29 21.35
C PRO A 281 32.36 22.90 21.97
N TYR A 282 32.27 22.83 23.30
CA TYR A 282 32.45 21.59 24.07
C TYR A 282 31.61 21.62 25.34
N VAL A 283 31.26 20.45 25.91
CA VAL A 283 30.52 20.39 27.17
C VAL A 283 31.37 21.00 28.30
N GLY A 284 30.83 22.05 28.93
CA GLY A 284 31.54 22.94 29.85
C GLY A 284 31.90 24.30 29.25
N GLY A 285 31.80 24.49 27.93
CA GLY A 285 31.79 25.81 27.31
C GLY A 285 30.41 26.45 27.37
N VAL A 286 30.34 27.75 27.70
CA VAL A 286 29.06 28.50 27.74
C VAL A 286 29.16 29.83 27.00
N ALA A 287 28.04 30.23 26.40
CA ALA A 287 27.87 31.56 25.85
C ALA A 287 27.31 32.51 26.93
N VAL A 288 27.88 33.71 27.02
CA VAL A 288 27.49 34.74 27.99
C VAL A 288 27.43 36.12 27.34
N ASP A 289 26.90 37.10 28.08
CA ASP A 289 27.13 38.51 27.78
C ASP A 289 28.45 38.97 28.44
N PRO A 290 29.51 39.33 27.68
CA PRO A 290 30.79 39.77 28.22
C PRO A 290 30.69 40.99 29.15
N LYS A 291 29.63 41.80 29.04
CA LYS A 291 29.40 42.95 29.93
C LYS A 291 28.95 42.51 31.34
N VAL A 292 28.42 41.31 31.49
CA VAL A 292 27.93 40.75 32.76
C VAL A 292 28.90 39.72 33.32
N ILE A 293 29.39 38.82 32.46
CA ILE A 293 30.38 37.78 32.76
C ILE A 293 31.45 37.86 31.67
N PRO A 294 32.67 38.33 31.99
CA PRO A 294 33.77 38.37 31.02
C PRO A 294 34.07 37.00 30.41
N LEU A 295 34.55 36.99 29.17
CA LEU A 295 35.08 35.76 28.57
C LEU A 295 36.32 35.30 29.34
N GLY A 296 36.49 33.98 29.43
CA GLY A 296 37.53 33.32 30.20
C GLY A 296 37.12 32.98 31.64
N THR A 297 36.10 33.63 32.19
CA THR A 297 35.64 33.41 33.57
C THR A 297 35.21 31.96 33.79
N GLU A 298 35.73 31.36 34.87
CA GLU A 298 35.23 30.07 35.35
C GLU A 298 33.96 30.29 36.18
N LEU A 299 32.96 29.42 35.99
CA LEU A 299 31.68 29.54 36.65
C LEU A 299 31.08 28.16 36.96
N TYR A 300 30.12 28.12 37.88
CA TYR A 300 29.28 26.95 38.13
C TYR A 300 27.83 27.30 37.84
N VAL A 301 27.20 26.57 36.92
CA VAL A 301 25.79 26.71 36.57
C VAL A 301 25.00 25.62 37.26
N GLU A 302 24.05 26.00 38.10
CA GLU A 302 23.16 25.06 38.77
C GLU A 302 22.43 24.15 37.76
N GLY A 303 22.49 22.83 38.00
CA GLY A 303 21.90 21.83 37.12
C GLY A 303 22.72 21.44 35.88
N TYR A 304 23.75 22.21 35.51
CA TYR A 304 24.66 21.90 34.39
C TYR A 304 26.05 21.50 34.86
N GLY A 305 26.62 22.23 35.82
CA GLY A 305 27.94 21.95 36.40
C GLY A 305 28.94 23.08 36.18
N TYR A 306 30.23 22.73 36.26
CA TYR A 306 31.33 23.67 36.04
C TYR A 306 31.45 24.04 34.56
N ALA A 307 31.70 25.31 34.30
CA ALA A 307 31.76 25.85 32.96
C ALA A 307 32.76 27.00 32.84
N LYS A 308 33.10 27.34 31.61
CA LYS A 308 33.95 28.48 31.25
C LYS A 308 33.24 29.35 30.20
N ALA A 309 33.22 30.66 30.43
CA ALA A 309 32.70 31.62 29.46
C ALA A 309 33.64 31.66 28.24
N VAL A 310 33.26 30.99 27.16
CA VAL A 310 34.09 30.86 25.95
C VAL A 310 33.41 31.40 24.70
N ASP A 311 32.12 31.74 24.81
CA ASP A 311 31.33 32.13 23.66
C ASP A 311 30.44 33.35 23.94
N THR A 312 29.92 33.94 22.86
CA THR A 312 28.92 35.00 22.90
C THR A 312 27.85 34.72 21.87
N GLY A 313 26.58 34.97 22.22
CA GLY A 313 25.48 34.89 21.28
C GLY A 313 24.82 36.25 21.05
N GLY A 314 24.29 36.46 19.85
CA GLY A 314 23.51 37.68 19.55
C GLY A 314 22.32 37.88 20.51
N LEU A 315 21.69 36.77 20.90
CA LEU A 315 20.54 36.75 21.83
C LEU A 315 20.93 36.55 23.31
N ILE A 316 22.21 36.30 23.60
CA ILE A 316 22.72 36.08 24.95
C ILE A 316 23.20 37.43 25.50
N LYS A 317 22.25 38.19 26.03
CA LYS A 317 22.44 39.55 26.58
C LYS A 317 21.89 39.66 27.99
N GLY A 318 22.58 40.41 28.84
CA GLY A 318 22.22 40.59 30.25
C GLY A 318 22.32 39.30 31.06
N ASN A 319 21.30 39.02 31.89
CA ASN A 319 21.23 37.83 32.74
C ASN A 319 20.78 36.57 31.97
N ARG A 320 21.39 36.31 30.82
CA ARG A 320 21.19 35.10 30.01
C ARG A 320 22.50 34.35 29.83
N ILE A 321 22.40 33.03 29.83
CA ILE A 321 23.51 32.11 29.60
C ILE A 321 23.04 30.99 28.67
N ASP A 322 23.91 30.54 27.78
CA ASP A 322 23.63 29.41 26.89
C ASP A 322 24.63 28.30 27.15
N VAL A 323 24.14 27.11 27.48
CA VAL A 323 25.00 25.96 27.76
C VAL A 323 25.16 25.07 26.53
N PHE A 324 26.37 24.57 26.31
CA PHE A 324 26.62 23.66 25.21
C PHE A 324 26.26 22.21 25.57
N LEU A 325 25.55 21.54 24.67
CA LEU A 325 25.26 20.10 24.75
C LEU A 325 25.56 19.43 23.41
N GLU A 326 25.91 18.14 23.45
CA GLU A 326 26.38 17.41 22.27
C GLU A 326 25.26 17.14 21.25
N THR A 327 24.01 17.05 21.70
CA THR A 327 22.88 16.72 20.83
C THR A 327 21.71 17.67 20.97
N ALA A 328 20.98 17.87 19.87
CA ALA A 328 19.73 18.63 19.87
C ALA A 328 18.70 18.06 20.85
N LYS A 329 18.65 16.72 21.01
CA LYS A 329 17.78 16.05 21.98
C LYS A 329 18.06 16.48 23.41
N GLU A 330 19.33 16.58 23.80
CA GLU A 330 19.74 17.07 25.12
C GLU A 330 19.37 18.55 25.29
N CYS A 331 19.51 19.38 24.25
CA CYS A 331 19.05 20.77 24.28
C CYS A 331 17.53 20.88 24.52
N TYR A 332 16.72 20.03 23.87
CA TYR A 332 15.27 20.00 24.09
C TYR A 332 14.92 19.55 25.52
N GLN A 333 15.62 18.56 26.06
CA GLN A 333 15.44 18.10 27.44
C GLN A 333 15.89 19.14 28.47
N TRP A 334 16.94 19.90 28.16
CA TRP A 334 17.37 21.04 28.96
C TRP A 334 16.30 22.15 28.95
N GLY A 335 15.79 22.53 27.77
CA GLY A 335 14.81 23.58 27.64
C GLY A 335 15.30 24.94 28.18
N ARG A 336 14.36 25.86 28.42
CA ARG A 336 14.66 27.16 29.02
C ARG A 336 14.33 27.13 30.51
N ARG A 337 15.27 27.51 31.37
CA ARG A 337 15.09 27.46 32.83
C ARG A 337 15.83 28.59 33.54
N GLU A 338 15.37 28.94 34.74
CA GLU A 338 16.13 29.82 35.63
C GLU A 338 17.18 28.99 36.39
N VAL A 339 18.39 29.53 36.49
CA VAL A 339 19.52 28.90 37.20
C VAL A 339 20.25 29.94 38.05
N LYS A 340 20.88 29.49 39.13
CA LYS A 340 21.93 30.27 39.78
C LYS A 340 23.27 29.98 39.14
N VAL A 341 23.98 31.04 38.77
CA VAL A 341 25.34 31.00 38.24
C VAL A 341 26.29 31.59 39.27
N TYR A 342 27.25 30.79 39.71
CA TYR A 342 28.28 31.21 40.66
C TYR A 342 29.55 31.54 39.89
N ILE A 343 30.05 32.77 40.02
CA ILE A 343 31.32 33.18 39.43
C ILE A 343 32.46 32.62 40.28
N LEU A 344 33.42 31.94 39.65
CA LEU A 344 34.47 31.17 40.34
C LEU A 344 35.88 31.78 40.28
N ASP A 345 35.97 32.99 39.73
CA ASP A 345 37.15 33.81 39.38
C ASP A 345 37.54 33.74 37.89
#